data_AF-A0A950PK46-F1
#
_entry.id   AF-A0A950PK46-F1
#
_cell.length_a   1.000
_cell.length_b   1.000
_cell.length_c   1.000
_cell.angle_alpha   90.00
_cell.angle_beta   90.00
_cell.angle_gamma   90.00
#
_symmetry.space_group_name_H-M   'P 1'
#
loop_
_entity.id
_entity.type
_entity.pdbx_description
1 polymer ?
#
loop_
_entity_poly.entity_id
_entity_poly.type
_entity_poly.pdbx_seq_one_letter_code
_entity_poly.pdbx_strand_id
1 'polypeptide(L)' 'MNGSRGPAIGETVRDTGSDRIGIVMDHQGTYVQLRPLGGGREWDADPAHVKPISQSELLSARLAEVNARSKKGS' A
#
# COMPACT_ATOMS: atom_id res chain seq x y z
N MET A 1 2.84 6.54 -25.60
CA MET A 1 3.71 7.18 -24.60
C MET A 1 3.11 6.94 -23.22
N ASN A 2 3.39 5.79 -22.57
CA ASN A 2 2.93 5.57 -21.19
C ASN A 2 4.10 5.86 -20.25
N GLY A 3 4.33 7.16 -20.03
CA GLY A 3 5.41 7.67 -19.20
C GLY A 3 5.12 7.41 -17.72
N SER A 4 6.08 6.79 -17.06
CA SER A 4 6.15 6.44 -15.65
C SER A 4 5.87 7.66 -14.74
N ARG A 5 4.60 7.88 -14.40
CA ARG A 5 4.25 8.57 -13.15
C ARG A 5 4.17 7.48 -12.09
N GLY A 6 4.71 7.73 -10.91
CA GLY A 6 4.62 6.81 -9.78
C GLY A 6 3.19 6.38 -9.48
N PRO A 7 2.99 5.42 -8.56
CA PRO A 7 1.68 4.86 -8.27
C PRO A 7 0.65 5.95 -7.95
N ALA A 8 -0.56 5.76 -8.47
CA ALA A 8 -1.62 6.76 -8.41
C ALA A 8 -2.27 6.82 -7.02
N ILE A 9 -2.84 7.97 -6.66
CA ILE A 9 -3.66 8.08 -5.44
C ILE A 9 -4.82 7.08 -5.52
N GLY A 10 -5.05 6.34 -4.43
CA GLY A 10 -6.01 5.24 -4.33
C GLY A 10 -5.44 3.87 -4.74
N GLU A 11 -4.25 3.82 -5.34
CA GLU A 11 -3.58 2.57 -5.70
C GLU A 11 -3.02 1.90 -4.44
N THR A 12 -3.10 0.57 -4.40
CA THR A 12 -2.47 -0.21 -3.33
C THR A 12 -1.06 -0.58 -3.75
N VAL A 13 -0.12 -0.38 -2.84
CA VAL A 13 1.31 -0.53 -3.07
C VAL A 13 1.96 -1.24 -1.88
N ARG A 14 3.10 -1.90 -2.14
CA ARG A 14 3.98 -2.40 -1.08
C ARG A 14 5.13 -1.42 -0.90
N ASP A 15 5.32 -0.99 0.33
CA ASP A 15 6.53 -0.31 0.78
C ASP A 15 7.54 -1.37 1.25
N THR A 16 8.57 -1.61 0.45
CA THR A 16 9.62 -2.58 0.76
C THR A 16 10.60 -2.10 1.83
N GLY A 17 10.62 -0.79 2.14
CA GLY A 17 11.48 -0.23 3.17
C GLY A 17 10.97 -0.53 4.59
N SER A 18 9.65 -0.59 4.76
CA SER A 18 9.01 -0.95 6.02
C SER A 18 8.34 -2.34 6.02
N ASP A 19 8.38 -3.04 4.88
CA ASP A 19 7.68 -4.31 4.61
C ASP A 19 6.17 -4.24 4.91
N ARG A 20 5.53 -3.15 4.49
CA ARG A 20 4.11 -2.88 4.74
C ARG A 20 3.36 -2.67 3.42
N ILE A 21 2.06 -2.94 3.45
CA ILE A 21 1.15 -2.67 2.33
C ILE A 21 0.23 -1.52 2.71
N GLY A 22 0.05 -0.58 1.80
CA GLY A 22 -0.79 0.59 2.00
C GLY A 22 -1.44 1.10 0.73
N ILE A 23 -2.40 1.99 0.90
CA ILE A 23 -3.05 2.74 -0.18
C ILE A 23 -2.34 4.08 -0.29
N VAL A 24 -2.00 4.49 -1.51
CA VAL A 24 -1.48 5.83 -1.79
C VAL A 24 -2.56 6.86 -1.48
N MET A 25 -2.30 7.74 -0.52
CA MET A 25 -3.20 8.82 -0.14
C MET A 25 -2.84 10.11 -0.85
N ASP A 26 -1.55 10.43 -0.93
CA ASP A 26 -1.05 11.65 -1.55
C ASP A 26 0.45 11.54 -1.89
N HIS A 27 0.98 12.51 -2.62
CA HIS A 27 2.40 12.69 -2.90
C HIS A 27 2.92 13.95 -2.19
N GLN A 28 3.56 13.75 -1.03
CA GLN A 28 4.05 14.83 -0.18
C GLN A 28 5.52 15.13 -0.46
N GLY A 29 5.76 16.11 -1.34
CA GLY A 29 7.11 16.48 -1.76
C GLY A 29 7.81 15.33 -2.48
N THR A 30 8.89 14.81 -1.90
CA THR A 30 9.63 13.65 -2.44
C THR A 30 9.13 12.31 -1.91
N TYR A 31 8.13 12.29 -1.02
CA TYR A 31 7.61 11.08 -0.39
C TYR A 31 6.20 10.74 -0.87
N VAL A 32 5.83 9.46 -0.75
CA VAL A 32 4.47 8.99 -0.98
C VAL A 32 3.81 8.78 0.39
N GLN A 33 2.67 9.41 0.62
CA GLN A 33 1.90 9.17 1.84
C GLN A 33 1.03 7.93 1.67
N LEU A 34 1.19 6.95 2.56
CA LEU A 34 0.48 5.69 2.55
C LEU A 34 -0.40 5.53 3.80
N ARG A 35 -1.55 4.88 3.62
CA ARG A 35 -2.44 4.46 4.71
C ARG A 35 -2.59 2.94 4.74
N PRO A 36 -2.65 2.28 5.92
CA PRO A 36 -2.85 0.83 5.96
C PRO A 36 -4.23 0.48 5.39
N LEU A 37 -4.33 -0.66 4.72
CA LEU A 37 -5.58 -1.10 4.08
C LEU A 37 -6.74 -1.27 5.08
N GLY A 38 -6.48 -1.81 6.27
CA GLY A 38 -7.43 -1.95 7.38
C GLY A 38 -7.67 -0.69 8.21
N GLY A 39 -7.10 0.45 7.80
CA GLY A 39 -7.09 1.70 8.57
C GLY A 39 -5.96 1.76 9.61
N GLY A 40 -5.77 2.95 10.19
CA GLY A 40 -4.68 3.21 11.13
C GLY A 40 -3.85 4.43 10.71
N ARG A 41 -2.69 4.59 11.36
CA ARG A 41 -1.82 5.75 11.17
C ARG A 41 -1.13 5.71 9.80
N GLU A 42 -1.25 6.82 9.08
CA GLU A 42 -0.54 7.07 7.83
C GLU A 42 0.97 7.14 8.06
N TRP A 43 1.74 6.84 7.01
CA TRP A 43 3.18 6.98 7.01
C TRP A 43 3.68 7.48 5.66
N ASP A 44 4.81 8.17 5.68
CA ASP A 44 5.51 8.61 4.48
C ASP A 44 6.50 7.52 4.07
N ALA A 45 6.45 7.13 2.81
CA ALA A 45 7.29 6.10 2.20
C ALA A 45 8.17 6.72 1.10
N ASP A 46 9.42 6.25 1.02
CA ASP A 46 10.32 6.62 -0.07
C ASP A 46 9.79 6.02 -1.38
N PRO A 47 9.51 6.84 -2.44
CA PRO A 47 9.02 6.33 -3.72
C PRO A 47 9.91 5.25 -4.33
N ALA A 48 11.22 5.22 -4.03
CA ALA A 48 12.14 4.18 -4.49
C ALA A 48 11.84 2.80 -3.88
N HIS A 49 11.20 2.77 -2.72
CA HIS A 49 10.78 1.55 -2.03
C HIS A 49 9.30 1.22 -2.22
N VAL A 50 8.53 2.12 -2.85
CA VAL A 50 7.12 1.90 -3.15
C VAL A 50 6.98 1.16 -4.48
N LYS A 51 6.40 -0.04 -4.44
CA LYS A 51 6.15 -0.87 -5.61
C LYS A 51 4.65 -1.08 -5.81
N PRO A 52 4.12 -0.86 -7.02
CA PRO A 52 2.76 -1.28 -7.33
C PRO A 52 2.65 -2.78 -7.19
N ILE A 53 1.58 -3.25 -6.55
CA ILE A 53 1.27 -4.67 -6.49
C ILE A 53 0.29 -5.02 -7.61
N SER A 54 0.52 -6.17 -8.24
CA SER A 54 -0.37 -6.67 -9.29
C SER A 54 -1.80 -6.87 -8.75
N GLN A 55 -2.84 -6.80 -9.60
CA GLN A 55 -4.23 -7.08 -9.17
C GLN A 55 -4.37 -8.43 -8.46
N SER A 56 -3.59 -9.43 -8.86
CA SER A 56 -3.50 -10.74 -8.22
C SER A 56 -2.92 -10.68 -6.79
N GLU A 57 -1.87 -9.87 -6.57
CA GLU A 57 -1.33 -9.62 -5.23
C GLU A 57 -2.28 -8.78 -4.37
N LEU A 58 -2.99 -7.82 -4.97
CA LEU A 58 -4.00 -7.02 -4.28
C LEU A 58 -5.12 -7.90 -3.72
N LEU A 59 -5.63 -8.84 -4.52
CA LEU A 59 -6.66 -9.78 -4.07
C LEU A 59 -6.16 -10.65 -2.90
N SER A 60 -4.89 -11.06 -2.96
CA SER A 60 -4.24 -11.86 -1.91
C SER A 60 -4.03 -11.05 -0.62
N ALA A 61 -3.62 -9.78 -0.73
CA ALA A 61 -3.43 -8.88 0.41
C ALA A 61 -4.77 -8.57 1.12
N ARG A 62 -5.83 -8.31 0.35
CA ARG A 62 -7.19 -8.13 0.90
C ARG A 62 -7.67 -9.38 1.64
N LEU A 63 -7.43 -10.57 1.09
CA LEU A 63 -7.75 -11.84 1.74
C LEU A 63 -6.93 -12.06 3.02
N ALA A 64 -5.65 -11.69 3.02
CA ALA A 64 -4.79 -11.79 4.20
C ALA A 64 -5.27 -10.91 5.35
N GLU A 65 -5.72 -9.68 5.08
CA GLU A 65 -6.30 -8.81 6.11
C GLU A 65 -7.62 -9.34 6.66
N VAL A 66 -8.52 -9.84 5.80
CA VAL A 66 -9.76 -10.47 6.24
C VAL A 66 -9.46 -11.68 7.13
N ASN A 67 -8.52 -12.54 6.73
CA ASN A 67 -8.09 -13.69 7.53
C ASN A 67 -7.40 -13.29 8.86
N ALA A 68 -6.57 -12.25 8.85
CA ALA A 68 -5.93 -11.73 10.07
C ALA A 68 -6.97 -11.20 11.07
N ARG A 69 -8.07 -10.63 10.57
CA ARG A 69 -9.19 -10.16 11.40
C ARG A 69 -9.98 -11.33 12.01
N SER A 70 -10.21 -12.40 11.25
CA SER A 70 -10.93 -13.59 11.74
C SER A 70 -10.16 -14.39 12.78
N LYS A 71 -8.81 -14.34 12.79
CA LYS A 71 -7.98 -15.07 13.77
C LYS A 71 -7.83 -14.40 15.14
N LYS A 72 -8.33 -13.16 15.33
CA LYS A 72 -8.30 -12.46 16.63
C LYS A 72 -9.60 -12.61 17.45
N GLY A 73 -10.51 -13.48 17.03
CA GLY A 73 -11.82 -13.65 17.65
C GLY A 73 -12.25 -15.09 17.87
N SER A 74 -11.34 -15.97 18.32
CA SER A 74 -11.71 -17.29 18.85
C SER A 74 -11.00 -17.58 20.16
#